data_AF-A0A923MJL8-F1
#
_entry.id   AF-A0A923MJL8-F1
#
_cell.length_a   1.000
_cell.length_b   1.000
_cell.length_c   1.000
_cell.angle_alpha   90.00
_cell.angle_beta   90.00
_cell.angle_gamma   90.00
#
_symmetry.space_group_name_H-M   'P 1'
#
loop_
_entity.id
_entity.type
_entity.pdbx_description
1 polymer ?
#
loop_
_entity_poly.entity_id
_entity_poly.type
_entity_poly.pdbx_seq_one_letter_code
_entity_poly.pdbx_strand_id
1 'polypeptide(L)'
;MAFFEELGRKAKDVAAVAADKAKDVAAVAADKARETTEKTKISVAIAGEQREIEKNCRLIGEWFINEYEGELPEGVQELADAVAASKARIAELEEQKNAIKVEHSEVSAAEPGMKICPVCGAESDSKFCPKCGAPMD
;
A
#
# COMPACT_ATOMS: atom_id res chain seq x y z
N MET A 1 66.02 -29.61 -3.82
CA MET A 1 65.01 -28.91 -3.01
C MET A 1 64.34 -27.73 -3.73
N ALA A 2 64.92 -27.17 -4.81
CA ALA A 2 64.37 -25.99 -5.52
C ALA A 2 63.01 -26.15 -6.23
N PHE A 3 62.63 -27.36 -6.66
CA PHE A 3 61.38 -27.59 -7.40
C PHE A 3 60.11 -27.30 -6.59
N PHE A 4 60.09 -27.66 -5.31
CA PHE A 4 58.92 -27.44 -4.44
C PHE A 4 58.75 -25.96 -4.06
N GLU A 5 59.84 -25.20 -3.93
CA GLU A 5 59.77 -23.75 -3.70
C GLU A 5 59.22 -23.00 -4.92
N GLU A 6 59.58 -23.43 -6.14
CA GLU A 6 59.06 -22.84 -7.37
C GLU A 6 57.57 -23.16 -7.58
N LEU A 7 57.15 -24.39 -7.27
CA LEU A 7 55.73 -24.76 -7.25
C LEU A 7 54.94 -23.94 -6.20
N GLY A 8 55.49 -23.78 -4.99
CA GLY A 8 54.88 -22.97 -3.95
C GLY A 8 54.76 -21.49 -4.31
N ARG A 9 55.73 -20.94 -5.05
CA ARG A 9 55.68 -19.56 -5.57
C ARG A 9 54.59 -19.41 -6.63
N LYS A 10 54.54 -20.32 -7.62
CA LYS A 10 53.51 -20.33 -8.66
C LYS A 10 52.10 -20.49 -8.07
N ALA A 11 51.93 -21.33 -7.06
CA ALA A 11 50.65 -21.48 -6.37
C ALA A 11 50.20 -20.19 -5.66
N LYS A 12 51.12 -19.45 -5.04
CA LYS A 12 50.84 -18.14 -4.41
C LYS A 12 50.47 -17.09 -5.44
N ASP A 13 51.16 -17.05 -6.59
CA ASP A 13 50.86 -16.09 -7.65
C ASP A 13 49.48 -16.35 -8.26
N VAL A 14 49.12 -17.62 -8.49
CA VAL A 14 47.78 -18.00 -8.94
C VAL A 14 46.71 -17.65 -7.90
N ALA A 15 46.99 -17.86 -6.61
CA ALA A 15 46.09 -17.49 -5.53
C ALA A 15 45.90 -15.97 -5.43
N ALA A 16 46.97 -15.18 -5.61
CA ALA A 16 46.91 -13.73 -5.63
C ALA A 16 46.08 -13.21 -6.82
N VAL A 17 46.32 -13.74 -8.02
CA VAL A 17 45.53 -13.41 -9.22
C VAL A 17 44.06 -13.78 -9.05
N ALA A 18 43.76 -14.93 -8.42
CA ALA A 18 42.40 -15.33 -8.12
C ALA A 18 41.73 -14.38 -7.11
N ALA A 19 42.47 -13.97 -6.07
CA ALA A 19 41.98 -13.02 -5.07
C ALA A 19 41.71 -11.63 -5.67
N ASP A 20 42.57 -11.14 -6.54
CA ASP A 20 42.38 -9.83 -7.18
C ASP A 20 41.21 -9.85 -8.17
N LYS A 21 41.06 -10.93 -8.96
CA LYS A 21 39.84 -11.11 -9.79
C LYS A 21 38.57 -11.17 -8.96
N ALA A 22 38.60 -11.81 -7.79
CA ALA A 22 37.44 -11.86 -6.90
C ALA A 22 37.07 -10.46 -6.37
N LYS A 23 38.06 -9.62 -6.05
CA LYS A 23 37.84 -8.22 -5.64
C LYS A 23 37.26 -7.38 -6.78
N ASP A 24 37.77 -7.51 -8.00
CA ASP A 24 37.28 -6.76 -9.16
C ASP A 24 35.82 -7.10 -9.45
N VAL A 25 35.46 -8.39 -9.41
CA VAL A 25 34.06 -8.83 -9.58
C VAL A 25 33.17 -8.31 -8.45
N ALA A 26 33.66 -8.30 -7.22
CA ALA A 26 32.92 -7.73 -6.08
C ALA A 26 32.71 -6.21 -6.22
N ALA A 27 33.71 -5.47 -6.70
CA ALA A 27 33.63 -4.04 -6.95
C ALA A 27 32.61 -3.73 -8.05
N VAL A 28 32.65 -4.46 -9.17
CA VAL A 28 31.66 -4.30 -10.27
C VAL A 28 30.24 -4.60 -9.80
N ALA A 29 30.06 -5.63 -8.97
CA ALA A 29 28.75 -5.95 -8.40
C ALA A 29 28.24 -4.84 -7.47
N ALA A 30 29.13 -4.27 -6.64
CA ALA A 30 28.81 -3.16 -5.75
C ALA A 30 28.45 -1.88 -6.52
N ASP A 31 29.20 -1.52 -7.56
CA ASP A 31 28.91 -0.37 -8.42
C ASP A 31 27.56 -0.51 -9.12
N LYS A 32 27.27 -1.70 -9.66
CA LYS A 32 25.97 -1.98 -10.28
C LYS A 32 24.82 -1.89 -9.28
N ALA A 33 25.02 -2.36 -8.05
CA ALA A 33 24.02 -2.23 -6.98
C ALA A 33 23.82 -0.76 -6.56
N ARG A 34 24.86 0.06 -6.58
CA ARG A 34 24.77 1.50 -6.33
C ARG A 34 24.02 2.21 -7.45
N GLU A 35 24.33 1.93 -8.71
CA GLU A 35 23.64 2.50 -9.86
C GLU A 35 22.14 2.19 -9.86
N THR A 36 21.76 0.95 -9.53
CA THR A 36 20.33 0.58 -9.44
C THR A 36 19.64 1.31 -8.28
N THR A 37 20.33 1.51 -7.16
CA THR A 37 19.82 2.28 -6.02
C THR A 37 19.62 3.75 -6.39
N GLU A 38 20.60 4.39 -7.02
CA GLU A 38 20.50 5.78 -7.46
C GLU A 38 19.40 5.97 -8.52
N LYS A 39 19.29 5.06 -9.49
CA LYS A 39 18.17 5.06 -10.45
C LYS A 39 16.82 4.97 -9.75
N THR A 40 16.69 4.11 -8.74
CA THR A 40 15.45 3.96 -7.98
C THR A 40 15.11 5.25 -7.21
N LYS A 41 16.10 5.89 -6.57
CA LYS A 41 15.90 7.19 -5.90
C LYS A 41 15.41 8.26 -6.87
N ILE A 42 16.04 8.37 -8.04
CA ILE A 42 15.65 9.31 -9.09
C ILE A 42 14.23 9.01 -9.57
N SER A 43 13.88 7.74 -9.83
CA SER A 43 12.54 7.34 -10.23
C SER A 43 11.47 7.69 -9.19
N VAL A 44 11.78 7.53 -7.89
CA VAL A 44 10.86 7.92 -6.81
C VAL A 44 10.69 9.45 -6.77
N ALA A 45 11.77 10.22 -6.96
CA ALA A 45 11.69 11.68 -7.04
C ALA A 45 10.84 12.13 -8.24
N ILE A 46 11.04 11.54 -9.42
CA ILE A 46 10.23 11.80 -10.62
C ILE A 46 8.75 11.50 -10.36
N ALA A 47 8.45 10.35 -9.75
CA ALA A 47 7.07 10.01 -9.39
C ALA A 47 6.46 11.00 -8.36
N GLY A 48 7.29 11.55 -7.48
CA GLY A 48 6.89 12.63 -6.56
C GLY A 48 6.49 13.90 -7.32
N GLU A 49 7.34 14.37 -8.23
CA GLU A 49 7.06 15.55 -9.06
C GLU A 49 5.84 15.36 -9.97
N GLN A 50 5.67 14.16 -10.56
CA GLN A 50 4.49 13.83 -11.36
C GLN A 50 3.19 13.98 -10.57
N ARG A 51 3.16 13.50 -9.32
CA ARG A 51 1.99 13.66 -8.44
C ARG A 51 1.70 15.12 -8.11
N GLU A 52 2.75 15.92 -7.88
CA GLU A 52 2.54 17.35 -7.57
C GLU A 52 2.07 18.12 -8.81
N ILE A 53 2.55 17.77 -10.00
CA ILE A 53 2.03 18.30 -11.27
C ILE A 53 0.56 17.95 -11.44
N GLU A 54 0.17 16.68 -11.25
CA GLU A 54 -1.23 16.24 -11.35
C GLU A 54 -2.14 17.01 -10.39
N LYS A 55 -1.70 17.16 -9.13
CA LYS A 55 -2.42 17.94 -8.10
C LYS A 55 -2.55 19.40 -8.50
N ASN A 56 -1.47 20.04 -8.95
CA ASN A 56 -1.49 21.44 -9.34
C ASN A 56 -2.39 21.66 -10.57
N CYS A 57 -2.30 20.81 -11.59
CA CYS A 57 -3.18 20.86 -12.76
C CYS A 57 -4.66 20.69 -12.37
N ARG A 58 -4.96 19.78 -11.44
CA ARG A 58 -6.32 19.61 -10.92
C ARG A 58 -6.81 20.88 -10.22
N LEU A 59 -6.01 21.48 -9.34
CA LEU A 59 -6.38 22.71 -8.63
C LEU A 59 -6.60 23.88 -9.59
N ILE A 60 -5.75 24.01 -10.62
CA ILE A 60 -5.91 25.02 -11.66
C ILE A 60 -7.23 24.80 -12.41
N GLY A 61 -7.54 23.55 -12.79
CA GLY A 61 -8.80 23.21 -13.46
C GLY A 61 -10.02 23.47 -12.59
N GLU A 62 -9.97 23.10 -11.31
CA GLU A 62 -11.05 23.39 -10.34
C GLU A 62 -11.24 24.90 -10.17
N TRP A 63 -10.16 25.67 -10.03
CA TRP A 63 -10.23 27.13 -9.96
C TRP A 63 -10.83 27.71 -11.25
N PHE A 64 -10.38 27.25 -12.42
CA PHE A 64 -10.88 27.73 -13.71
C PHE A 64 -12.38 27.48 -13.87
N ILE A 65 -12.87 26.27 -13.59
CA ILE A 65 -14.31 25.96 -13.70
C ILE A 65 -15.15 26.77 -12.69
N ASN A 66 -14.59 27.12 -11.52
CA ASN A 66 -15.32 27.88 -10.50
C ASN A 66 -15.35 29.40 -10.78
N GLU A 67 -14.28 29.96 -11.33
CA GLU A 67 -14.11 31.41 -11.50
C GLU A 67 -14.38 31.88 -12.94
N TYR A 68 -14.35 30.99 -13.93
CA TYR A 68 -14.53 31.37 -15.32
C TYR A 68 -16.01 31.62 -15.64
N GLU A 69 -16.34 32.86 -16.00
CA GLU A 69 -17.70 33.30 -16.32
C GLU A 69 -18.05 33.26 -17.83
N GLY A 70 -17.13 32.81 -18.68
CA GLY A 70 -17.31 32.75 -20.14
C GLY A 70 -17.88 31.42 -20.66
N GLU A 71 -18.20 31.38 -21.96
CA GLU A 71 -18.55 30.11 -22.63
C GLU A 71 -17.31 29.21 -22.78
N LEU A 72 -17.42 27.98 -22.26
CA LEU A 72 -16.37 26.99 -22.37
C LEU A 72 -16.35 26.39 -23.80
N PRO A 73 -15.17 26.10 -24.36
CA PRO A 73 -15.07 25.29 -25.57
C PRO A 73 -15.76 23.94 -25.38
N GLU A 74 -16.41 23.42 -26.42
CA GLU A 74 -17.22 22.19 -26.37
C GLU A 74 -16.49 21.02 -25.69
N GLY A 75 -15.24 20.74 -26.07
CA GLY A 75 -14.46 19.66 -25.45
C GLY A 75 -14.12 19.87 -23.98
N VAL A 76 -14.08 21.11 -23.49
CA VAL A 76 -13.89 21.42 -22.06
C VAL A 76 -15.21 21.30 -21.31
N GLN A 77 -16.32 21.71 -21.94
CA GLN A 77 -17.66 21.56 -21.39
C GLN A 77 -18.01 20.08 -21.15
N GLU A 78 -17.76 19.21 -22.14
CA GLU A 78 -18.00 17.76 -22.00
C GLU A 78 -17.22 17.16 -20.82
N LEU A 79 -15.97 17.58 -20.62
CA LEU A 79 -15.15 17.14 -19.49
C LEU A 79 -15.67 17.68 -18.15
N ALA A 80 -16.10 18.94 -18.11
CA ALA A 80 -16.70 19.54 -16.92
C ALA A 80 -18.00 18.84 -16.52
N ASP A 81 -18.85 18.52 -17.49
CA ASP A 81 -20.10 17.76 -17.29
C ASP A 81 -19.81 16.33 -16.81
N ALA A 82 -18.80 15.67 -17.37
CA ALA A 82 -18.36 14.34 -16.91
C ALA A 82 -17.84 14.37 -15.46
N VAL A 83 -17.13 15.45 -15.07
CA VAL A 83 -16.69 15.68 -13.69
C VAL A 83 -17.90 15.91 -12.77
N ALA A 84 -18.87 16.72 -13.18
CA ALA A 84 -20.09 16.98 -12.42
C ALA A 84 -20.91 15.70 -12.23
N ALA A 85 -21.11 14.91 -13.29
CA ALA A 85 -21.77 13.61 -13.23
C ALA A 85 -21.03 12.63 -12.30
N SER A 86 -19.69 12.64 -12.31
CA SER A 86 -18.89 11.81 -11.40
C SER A 86 -19.03 12.24 -9.94
N LYS A 87 -19.05 13.55 -9.66
CA LYS A 87 -19.30 14.09 -8.32
C LYS A 87 -20.69 13.71 -7.80
N ALA A 88 -21.72 13.76 -8.66
CA ALA A 88 -23.06 13.32 -8.31
C ALA A 88 -23.12 11.83 -7.96
N ARG A 89 -22.47 10.97 -8.76
CA ARG A 89 -22.36 9.52 -8.45
C ARG A 89 -21.62 9.25 -7.15
N ILE A 90 -20.56 10.01 -6.84
CA ILE A 90 -19.84 9.88 -5.57
C ILE A 90 -20.76 10.22 -4.40
N ALA A 91 -21.53 11.31 -4.48
CA ALA A 91 -22.48 11.69 -3.43
C ALA A 91 -23.54 10.60 -3.18
N GLU A 92 -24.09 10.02 -4.25
CA GLU A 92 -25.03 8.90 -4.15
C GLU A 92 -24.40 7.67 -3.48
N LEU A 93 -23.17 7.29 -3.89
CA LEU A 93 -22.45 6.17 -3.29
C LEU A 93 -22.10 6.42 -1.82
N GLU A 94 -21.78 7.66 -1.45
CA GLU A 94 -21.54 8.06 -0.06
C GLU A 94 -22.81 7.97 0.79
N GLU A 95 -23.96 8.36 0.24
CA GLU A 95 -25.26 8.20 0.90
C GLU A 95 -25.60 6.71 1.09
N GLN A 96 -25.45 5.89 0.05
CA GLN A 96 -25.63 4.44 0.16
C GLN A 96 -24.71 3.81 1.20
N LYS A 97 -23.43 4.20 1.23
CA LYS A 97 -22.46 3.76 2.25
C LYS A 97 -22.91 4.14 3.66
N ASN A 98 -23.46 5.34 3.85
CA ASN A 98 -23.96 5.79 5.14
C ASN A 98 -25.24 5.05 5.55
N ALA A 99 -26.18 4.82 4.62
CA ALA A 99 -27.39 4.04 4.87
C ALA A 99 -27.06 2.60 5.31
N ILE A 100 -26.15 1.92 4.62
CA ILE A 100 -25.68 0.57 5.00
C ILE A 100 -25.03 0.58 6.39
N LYS A 101 -24.24 1.62 6.71
CA LYS A 101 -23.63 1.76 8.04
C LYS A 101 -24.67 1.93 9.14
N VAL A 102 -25.74 2.68 8.87
CA VAL A 102 -26.85 2.87 9.81
C VAL A 102 -27.61 1.56 10.01
N GLU A 103 -27.99 0.86 8.94
CA GLU A 103 -28.69 -0.43 9.05
C GLU A 103 -27.83 -1.48 9.78
N HIS A 104 -26.51 -1.52 9.56
CA HIS A 104 -25.63 -2.41 10.31
C HIS A 104 -25.50 -2.00 11.80
N SER A 105 -25.63 -0.71 12.13
CA SER A 105 -25.64 -0.24 13.52
C SER A 105 -26.97 -0.50 14.23
N GLU A 106 -28.10 -0.44 13.52
CA GLU A 106 -29.42 -0.75 14.05
C GLU A 106 -29.64 -2.27 14.21
N VAL A 107 -29.10 -3.09 13.30
CA VAL A 107 -29.09 -4.56 13.44
C VAL A 107 -28.12 -5.02 14.54
N SER A 108 -27.04 -4.28 14.80
CA SER A 108 -26.11 -4.57 15.91
C SER A 108 -26.58 -4.06 17.28
N ALA A 109 -27.70 -3.32 17.35
CA ALA A 109 -28.35 -2.92 18.59
C ALA A 109 -29.40 -3.94 19.08
N ALA A 110 -29.68 -4.99 18.29
CA ALA A 110 -30.35 -6.19 18.78
C ALA A 110 -29.27 -7.19 19.20
N GLU A 111 -28.89 -7.15 20.48
CA GLU A 111 -27.99 -8.14 21.07
C GLU A 111 -28.50 -9.57 20.77
N PRO A 112 -27.67 -10.48 20.22
CA PRO A 112 -28.04 -11.89 20.17
C PRO A 112 -28.14 -12.35 21.62
N GLY A 113 -29.36 -12.74 22.03
CA GLY A 113 -29.75 -12.94 23.42
C GLY A 113 -28.72 -13.70 24.26
N MET A 114 -27.98 -12.97 25.09
CA MET A 114 -27.13 -13.53 26.13
C MET A 114 -28.05 -14.12 27.19
N LYS A 115 -28.06 -15.44 27.33
CA LYS A 115 -28.79 -16.11 28.41
C LYS A 115 -27.90 -16.12 29.65
N ILE A 116 -28.48 -15.74 30.79
CA ILE A 116 -27.78 -15.79 32.08
C ILE A 116 -27.92 -17.21 32.64
N CYS A 117 -26.80 -17.82 33.01
CA CYS A 117 -26.81 -19.16 33.56
C CYS A 117 -27.51 -19.18 34.93
N PRO A 118 -28.59 -19.96 35.12
CA PRO A 118 -29.32 -19.99 36.40
C PRO A 118 -28.51 -20.61 37.54
N VAL A 119 -27.41 -21.31 37.24
CA VAL A 119 -26.59 -22.00 38.23
C VAL A 119 -25.42 -21.13 38.72
N CYS A 120 -24.75 -20.39 37.83
CA CYS A 120 -23.54 -19.66 38.18
C CYS A 120 -23.54 -18.18 37.77
N GLY A 121 -24.61 -17.70 37.14
CA GLY A 121 -24.77 -16.31 36.71
C GLY A 121 -23.90 -15.88 35.53
N ALA A 122 -23.19 -16.80 34.87
CA ALA A 122 -22.39 -16.46 33.69
C ALA A 122 -23.28 -16.24 32.47
N GLU A 123 -23.02 -15.15 31.74
CA GLU A 123 -23.67 -14.81 30.47
C GLU A 123 -23.03 -15.63 29.34
N SER A 124 -23.87 -16.28 28.55
CA SER A 124 -23.43 -17.17 27.48
C SER A 124 -24.54 -17.38 26.46
N ASP A 125 -24.16 -17.48 25.18
CA ASP A 125 -25.05 -17.78 24.05
C ASP A 125 -25.08 -19.27 23.68
N SER A 126 -24.26 -20.12 24.32
CA SER A 126 -24.21 -21.57 24.08
C SER A 126 -25.27 -22.37 24.86
N LYS A 127 -25.68 -23.52 24.31
CA LYS A 127 -26.64 -24.48 24.92
C LYS A 127 -26.22 -25.01 26.30
N PHE A 128 -24.93 -24.89 26.64
CA PHE A 128 -24.38 -25.24 27.94
C PHE A 128 -23.51 -24.10 28.45
N CYS A 129 -23.50 -23.85 29.75
CA CYS A 129 -22.71 -22.79 30.35
C CYS A 129 -21.21 -23.11 30.25
N PRO A 130 -20.36 -22.23 29.70
CA PRO A 130 -18.92 -22.47 29.58
C PRO A 130 -18.20 -22.50 30.93
N LYS A 131 -18.81 -21.95 31.99
CA LYS A 131 -18.21 -21.87 33.33
C LYS A 131 -18.56 -23.05 34.23
N CYS A 132 -19.77 -23.61 34.12
CA CYS A 132 -20.23 -24.69 35.00
C CYS A 132 -20.83 -25.90 34.29
N GLY A 133 -20.91 -25.91 32.95
CA GLY A 133 -21.40 -27.03 32.15
C GLY A 133 -22.91 -27.30 32.24
N ALA A 134 -23.67 -26.47 32.98
CA ALA A 134 -25.11 -26.63 33.11
C ALA A 134 -25.82 -26.36 31.78
N PRO A 135 -26.86 -27.13 31.41
CA PRO A 135 -27.69 -26.81 30.26
C PRO A 135 -28.35 -25.44 30.45
N MET A 136 -28.33 -24.64 29.39
CA MET A 136 -28.90 -23.28 29.34
C MET A 136 -30.21 -23.37 28.57
N ASP A 137 -31.34 -23.34 29.28
CA ASP A 137 -32.69 -23.25 28.68
C ASP A 137 -33.00 -21.83 28.20
#